data_AF-A0A0B3A8X9-F1
#
_entry.id   AF-A0A0B3A8X9-F1
#
_cell.length_a   1.000
_cell.length_b   1.000
_cell.length_c   1.000
_cell.angle_alpha   90.00
_cell.angle_beta   90.00
_cell.angle_gamma   90.00
#
_symmetry.space_group_name_H-M   'P 1'
#
loop_
_entity.id
_entity.type
_entity.pdbx_description
1 polymer ?
#
loop_
_entity_poly.entity_id
_entity_poly.type
_entity_poly.pdbx_seq_one_letter_code
_entity_poly.pdbx_strand_id
1 'polypeptide(L)'
;SITLPVESRITHKCDTFGNFGEETFSVEEKVKNQWTKSGVDISFQDKYIFLPKTLQGKTFNIFSKSFDLPFKISNLIYFSNSETVYCFVGFPKSTKTELQNLNQPNFEFDTCPSNSTRVCLDSVMNCEIKVNTNENSVTKNGERVYFEEDALMYAAIFSDKVTYECEVKRLMQRATELSEIYEIKSLNLLSVGCDSSLKTELISFGKTLSGLKDSGDLFLINKEAKRINNLNFGCELW
;
A
#
# COMPACT_ATOMS: atom_id res chain seq x y z
N SER A 1 8.46 -11.05 -11.61
CA SER A 1 8.27 -10.04 -12.67
C SER A 1 7.35 -10.61 -13.74
N ILE A 2 6.73 -9.74 -14.55
CA ILE A 2 5.92 -10.11 -15.72
C ILE A 2 6.48 -9.37 -16.93
N THR A 3 6.70 -10.09 -18.03
CA THR A 3 7.20 -9.52 -19.29
C THR A 3 6.11 -9.59 -20.33
N LEU A 4 5.73 -8.45 -20.90
CA LEU A 4 4.77 -8.37 -21.99
C LEU A 4 5.47 -8.51 -23.37
N PRO A 5 4.77 -8.98 -24.42
CA PRO A 5 5.37 -9.22 -25.73
C PRO A 5 5.97 -7.94 -26.35
N VAL A 6 5.30 -6.81 -26.13
CA VAL A 6 5.67 -5.49 -26.65
C VAL A 6 5.73 -4.46 -25.53
N GLU A 7 6.34 -3.31 -25.82
CA GLU A 7 6.33 -2.17 -24.92
C GLU A 7 4.87 -1.79 -24.62
N SER A 8 4.55 -1.71 -23.33
CA SER A 8 3.18 -1.57 -22.85
C SER A 8 3.08 -0.43 -21.86
N ARG A 9 1.88 0.11 -21.73
CA ARG A 9 1.54 1.15 -20.77
C ARG A 9 0.29 0.71 -20.01
N ILE A 10 0.42 0.67 -18.70
CA ILE A 10 -0.66 0.40 -17.77
C ILE A 10 -1.13 1.75 -17.24
N THR A 11 -2.42 2.02 -17.40
CA THR A 11 -3.07 3.20 -16.81
C THR A 11 -3.96 2.75 -15.67
N HIS A 12 -3.76 3.36 -14.50
CA HIS A 12 -4.50 3.11 -13.28
C HIS A 12 -5.56 4.20 -13.06
N LYS A 13 -6.76 3.78 -12.67
CA LYS A 13 -7.82 4.62 -12.16
C LYS A 13 -8.32 4.02 -10.85
N CYS A 14 -8.52 4.86 -9.85
CA CYS A 14 -9.10 4.45 -8.58
C CYS A 14 -10.34 5.30 -8.29
N ASP A 15 -11.36 4.64 -7.75
CA ASP A 15 -12.59 5.23 -7.27
C ASP A 15 -12.91 4.68 -5.88
N THR A 16 -13.47 5.52 -5.02
CA THR A 16 -13.78 5.17 -3.62
C THR A 16 -15.29 5.01 -3.40
N PHE A 17 -16.10 4.90 -4.45
CA PHE A 17 -17.55 4.77 -4.30
C PHE A 17 -17.95 3.37 -3.81
N GLY A 18 -18.98 3.32 -2.96
CA GLY A 18 -19.46 2.08 -2.35
C GLY A 18 -18.59 1.61 -1.19
N ASN A 19 -18.76 0.34 -0.80
CA ASN A 19 -18.18 -0.21 0.42
C ASN A 19 -16.69 -0.57 0.31
N PHE A 20 -16.16 -0.72 -0.90
CA PHE A 20 -14.76 -1.13 -1.13
C PHE A 20 -14.04 -0.25 -2.16
N GLY A 21 -14.76 0.66 -2.82
CA GLY A 21 -14.29 1.31 -4.03
C GLY A 21 -13.97 0.31 -5.14
N GLU A 22 -13.25 0.79 -6.14
CA GLU A 22 -12.78 -0.01 -7.27
C GLU A 22 -11.51 0.60 -7.85
N GLU A 23 -10.51 -0.23 -8.15
CA GLU A 23 -9.41 0.12 -9.06
C GLU A 23 -9.66 -0.48 -10.43
N THR A 24 -9.31 0.26 -11.48
CA THR A 24 -9.46 -0.14 -12.88
C THR A 24 -8.16 0.06 -13.62
N PHE A 25 -7.75 -0.96 -14.37
CA PHE A 25 -6.55 -0.99 -15.19
C PHE A 25 -6.91 -1.03 -16.66
N SER A 26 -6.31 -0.13 -17.44
CA SER A 26 -6.31 -0.19 -18.90
C SER A 26 -4.89 -0.44 -19.38
N VAL A 27 -4.73 -1.37 -20.33
CA VAL A 27 -3.44 -1.65 -20.96
C VAL A 27 -3.43 -1.10 -22.39
N GLU A 28 -2.38 -0.40 -22.74
CA GLU A 28 -2.08 0.02 -24.11
C GLU A 28 -0.77 -0.62 -24.56
N GLU A 29 -0.74 -1.12 -25.79
CA GLU A 29 0.44 -1.72 -26.40
C GLU A 29 0.97 -0.83 -27.53
N LYS A 30 2.31 -0.77 -27.67
CA LYS A 30 2.96 0.01 -28.72
C LYS A 30 3.07 -0.81 -30.01
N VAL A 31 2.17 -0.54 -30.96
CA VAL A 31 2.12 -1.21 -32.27
C VAL A 31 2.43 -0.19 -33.36
N LYS A 32 3.43 -0.45 -34.21
CA LYS A 32 3.85 0.47 -35.29
C LYS A 32 4.08 1.91 -34.79
N ASN A 33 4.73 2.07 -33.63
CA ASN A 33 4.98 3.34 -32.94
C ASN A 33 3.73 4.12 -32.48
N GLN A 34 2.56 3.46 -32.41
CA GLN A 34 1.32 4.04 -31.90
C GLN A 34 0.81 3.24 -30.70
N TRP A 35 0.29 3.94 -29.69
CA TRP A 35 -0.33 3.32 -28.53
C TRP A 35 -1.75 2.89 -28.90
N THR A 36 -2.01 1.60 -28.78
CA THR A 36 -3.30 1.00 -29.09
C THR A 36 -3.82 0.32 -27.84
N LYS A 37 -5.08 0.58 -27.47
CA LYS A 37 -5.72 -0.12 -26.35
C LYS A 37 -5.69 -1.64 -26.61
N SER A 38 -5.18 -2.38 -25.64
CA SER A 38 -5.09 -3.84 -25.68
C SER A 38 -6.08 -4.41 -24.67
N GLY A 39 -7.00 -5.25 -25.15
CA GLY A 39 -8.01 -5.90 -24.32
C GLY A 39 -9.09 -4.98 -23.74
N VAL A 40 -9.69 -5.44 -22.66
CA VAL A 40 -10.73 -4.73 -21.90
C VAL A 40 -10.15 -4.15 -20.62
N ASP A 41 -10.81 -3.13 -20.08
CA ASP A 41 -10.45 -2.61 -18.75
C ASP A 41 -10.76 -3.68 -17.70
N ILE A 42 -9.83 -3.90 -16.78
CA ILE A 42 -9.94 -4.89 -15.71
C ILE A 42 -10.11 -4.14 -14.40
N SER A 43 -11.14 -4.50 -13.64
CA SER A 43 -11.47 -3.83 -12.39
C SER A 43 -11.40 -4.79 -11.19
N PHE A 44 -10.97 -4.27 -10.05
CA PHE A 44 -10.84 -5.01 -8.80
C PHE A 44 -11.43 -4.22 -7.64
N GLN A 45 -12.19 -4.91 -6.78
CA GLN A 45 -12.69 -4.36 -5.51
C GLN A 45 -11.89 -4.90 -4.31
N ASP A 46 -11.29 -6.09 -4.44
CA ASP A 46 -10.62 -6.82 -3.37
C ASP A 46 -9.08 -6.81 -3.47
N LYS A 47 -8.54 -6.15 -4.49
CA LYS A 47 -7.10 -5.90 -4.67
C LYS A 47 -6.77 -4.44 -4.37
N TYR A 48 -5.51 -4.24 -3.99
CA TYR A 48 -4.92 -2.97 -3.60
C TYR A 48 -3.54 -2.87 -4.24
N ILE A 49 -3.50 -2.33 -5.47
CA ILE A 49 -2.29 -2.31 -6.27
C ILE A 49 -1.76 -0.86 -6.33
N PHE A 50 -0.54 -0.68 -5.84
CA PHE A 50 0.15 0.59 -5.80
C PHE A 50 1.13 0.70 -6.96
N LEU A 51 0.89 1.70 -7.80
CA LEU A 51 1.68 2.03 -8.97
C LEU A 51 1.52 3.51 -9.31
N PRO A 52 2.37 4.08 -10.17
CA PRO A 52 2.10 5.38 -10.74
C PRO A 52 0.87 5.32 -11.66
N LYS A 53 0.12 6.42 -11.75
CA LYS A 53 -1.09 6.58 -12.58
C LYS A 53 -0.91 6.07 -14.01
N THR A 54 0.29 6.28 -14.54
CA THR A 54 0.72 5.67 -15.79
C THR A 54 2.06 4.98 -15.56
N LEU A 55 2.12 3.68 -15.82
CA LEU A 55 3.34 2.88 -15.74
C LEU A 55 3.66 2.29 -17.11
N GLN A 56 4.80 2.64 -17.67
CA GLN A 56 5.25 2.18 -18.98
C GLN A 56 6.46 1.24 -18.83
N GLY A 57 6.53 0.24 -19.70
CA GLY A 57 7.66 -0.67 -19.80
C GLY A 57 7.31 -1.94 -20.57
N LYS A 58 8.32 -2.77 -20.82
CA LYS A 58 8.11 -4.13 -21.35
C LYS A 58 8.02 -5.16 -20.22
N THR A 59 8.80 -4.98 -19.17
CA THR A 59 8.86 -5.87 -18.01
C THR A 59 8.50 -5.09 -16.76
N PHE A 60 7.61 -5.66 -15.96
CA PHE A 60 7.11 -5.08 -14.72
C PHE A 60 7.50 -5.96 -13.54
N ASN A 61 8.04 -5.33 -12.51
CA ASN A 61 8.40 -5.95 -11.25
C ASN A 61 7.23 -5.83 -10.28
N ILE A 62 6.90 -6.95 -9.64
CA ILE A 62 5.73 -7.09 -8.79
C ILE A 62 6.16 -7.83 -7.55
N PHE A 63 5.79 -7.29 -6.40
CA PHE A 63 5.87 -7.98 -5.12
C PHE A 63 4.70 -7.54 -4.24
N SER A 64 4.51 -8.22 -3.11
CA SER A 64 3.43 -7.92 -2.19
C SER A 64 3.90 -8.01 -0.75
N LYS A 65 3.25 -7.24 0.14
CA LYS A 65 3.47 -7.30 1.59
C LYS A 65 2.13 -7.31 2.32
N SER A 66 2.01 -8.12 3.38
CA SER A 66 0.82 -8.11 4.24
C SER A 66 0.72 -6.74 4.92
N PHE A 67 -0.51 -6.24 5.04
CA PHE A 67 -0.82 -5.05 5.81
C PHE A 67 -1.86 -5.38 6.86
N ASP A 68 -1.47 -5.15 8.11
CA ASP A 68 -2.21 -5.55 9.30
C ASP A 68 -2.44 -4.30 10.16
N LEU A 69 -3.71 -3.98 10.48
CA LEU A 69 -4.08 -2.79 11.26
C LEU A 69 -5.50 -2.87 11.85
N PRO A 70 -5.73 -3.43 13.06
CA PRO A 70 -4.80 -4.24 13.87
C PRO A 70 -4.73 -5.70 13.43
N PHE A 71 -5.75 -6.18 12.72
CA PHE A 71 -5.79 -7.49 12.08
C PHE A 71 -5.38 -7.36 10.62
N LYS A 72 -5.14 -8.50 9.95
CA LYS A 72 -4.84 -8.51 8.53
C LYS A 72 -5.97 -7.91 7.70
N ILE A 73 -5.70 -6.78 7.05
CA ILE A 73 -6.67 -6.13 6.16
C ILE A 73 -6.54 -6.71 4.75
N SER A 74 -5.33 -6.68 4.18
CA SER A 74 -5.06 -7.21 2.85
C SER A 74 -3.56 -7.44 2.61
N ASN A 75 -3.22 -7.98 1.45
CA ASN A 75 -1.86 -7.90 0.92
C ASN A 75 -1.81 -6.72 -0.06
N LEU A 76 -0.90 -5.78 0.17
CA LEU A 76 -0.68 -4.67 -0.76
C LEU A 76 0.29 -5.12 -1.84
N ILE A 77 0.00 -4.78 -3.08
CA ILE A 77 0.76 -5.21 -4.26
C ILE A 77 1.43 -3.98 -4.85
N TYR A 78 2.71 -4.07 -5.21
CA TYR A 78 3.47 -2.94 -5.72
C TYR A 78 3.96 -3.25 -7.12
N PHE A 79 3.75 -2.32 -8.04
CA PHE A 79 4.22 -2.43 -9.41
C PHE A 79 5.29 -1.37 -9.68
N SER A 80 6.35 -1.78 -10.35
CA SER A 80 7.36 -0.90 -10.94
C SER A 80 7.75 -1.42 -12.32
N ASN A 81 8.30 -0.56 -13.17
CA ASN A 81 8.93 -1.02 -14.40
C ASN A 81 10.36 -1.50 -14.08
N SER A 82 10.84 -2.51 -14.80
CA SER A 82 12.17 -3.08 -14.53
C SER A 82 13.33 -2.21 -15.00
N GLU A 83 13.04 -1.21 -15.84
CA GLU A 83 14.04 -0.29 -16.40
C GLU A 83 14.43 0.81 -15.40
N THR A 84 13.54 1.12 -14.47
CA THR A 84 13.77 2.07 -13.38
C THR A 84 14.49 1.34 -12.25
N VAL A 85 15.77 1.68 -12.07
CA VAL A 85 16.57 1.23 -10.93
C VAL A 85 16.23 2.07 -9.72
N TYR A 86 15.77 1.45 -8.63
CA TYR A 86 15.57 2.08 -7.34
C TYR A 86 16.77 1.80 -6.45
N CYS A 87 17.44 2.86 -6.00
CA CYS A 87 18.56 2.74 -5.08
C CYS A 87 18.15 3.17 -3.67
N PHE A 88 18.14 2.24 -2.72
CA PHE A 88 17.76 2.47 -1.33
C PHE A 88 18.98 2.86 -0.49
N VAL A 89 18.97 4.08 0.06
CA VAL A 89 20.08 4.68 0.80
C VAL A 89 19.68 4.92 2.25
N GLY A 90 20.53 4.49 3.19
CA GLY A 90 20.32 4.74 4.63
C GLY A 90 19.29 3.82 5.30
N PHE A 91 18.69 2.89 4.56
CA PHE A 91 17.76 1.92 5.12
C PHE A 91 18.45 0.92 6.06
N PRO A 92 17.77 0.47 7.13
CA PRO A 92 18.32 -0.51 8.07
C PRO A 92 18.52 -1.87 7.40
N LYS A 93 19.41 -2.68 7.98
CA LYS A 93 19.77 -4.01 7.44
C LYS A 93 18.56 -4.93 7.25
N SER A 94 17.59 -4.89 8.17
CA SER A 94 16.36 -5.69 8.08
C SER A 94 15.58 -5.40 6.80
N THR A 95 15.30 -4.12 6.51
CA THR A 95 14.60 -3.67 5.30
C THR A 95 15.39 -4.01 4.04
N LYS A 96 16.71 -3.82 4.05
CA LYS A 96 17.57 -4.19 2.91
C LYS A 96 17.50 -5.68 2.62
N THR A 97 17.63 -6.52 3.64
CA THR A 97 17.54 -7.98 3.48
C THR A 97 16.16 -8.40 3.00
N GLU A 98 15.07 -7.79 3.50
CA GLU A 98 13.73 -8.02 2.98
C GLU A 98 13.64 -7.72 1.48
N LEU A 99 14.06 -6.53 1.05
CA LEU A 99 14.00 -6.10 -0.35
C LEU A 99 14.93 -6.93 -1.26
N GLN A 100 16.09 -7.34 -0.75
CA GLN A 100 17.01 -8.26 -1.46
C GLN A 100 16.37 -9.64 -1.67
N ASN A 101 15.65 -10.16 -0.67
CA ASN A 101 14.97 -11.46 -0.76
C ASN A 101 13.83 -11.49 -1.79
N LEU A 102 13.31 -10.31 -2.21
CA LEU A 102 12.38 -10.22 -3.33
C LEU A 102 13.04 -10.55 -4.68
N ASN A 103 14.37 -10.63 -4.73
CA ASN A 103 15.19 -10.93 -5.90
C ASN A 103 14.82 -10.06 -7.12
N GLN A 104 14.55 -8.78 -6.90
CA GLN A 104 14.26 -7.83 -7.97
C GLN A 104 15.58 -7.24 -8.49
N PRO A 105 15.90 -7.39 -9.79
CA PRO A 105 17.18 -6.94 -10.34
C PRO A 105 17.30 -5.41 -10.44
N ASN A 106 16.22 -4.67 -10.22
CA ASN A 106 16.21 -3.21 -10.29
C ASN A 106 16.32 -2.55 -8.90
N PHE A 107 16.61 -3.31 -7.85
CA PHE A 107 16.84 -2.77 -6.51
C PHE A 107 18.33 -2.78 -6.17
N GLU A 108 18.85 -1.61 -5.87
CA GLU A 108 20.24 -1.37 -5.47
C GLU A 108 20.27 -0.77 -4.06
N PHE A 109 21.41 -0.89 -3.37
CA PHE A 109 21.53 -0.46 -1.99
C PHE A 109 22.84 0.29 -1.75
N ASP A 110 22.75 1.46 -1.13
CA ASP A 110 23.85 2.36 -0.74
C ASP A 110 24.73 2.92 -1.89
N THR A 111 25.18 2.08 -2.83
CA THR A 111 26.00 2.47 -3.99
C THR A 111 25.11 2.70 -5.21
N CYS A 112 24.64 3.94 -5.36
CA CYS A 112 23.65 4.27 -6.38
C CYS A 112 24.25 4.64 -7.75
N PRO A 113 23.82 3.97 -8.84
CA PRO A 113 24.10 4.41 -10.20
C PRO A 113 23.62 5.85 -10.46
N SER A 114 24.28 6.55 -11.38
CA SER A 114 23.96 7.95 -11.70
C SER A 114 22.56 8.15 -12.28
N ASN A 115 21.99 7.12 -12.91
CA ASN A 115 20.65 7.13 -13.52
C ASN A 115 19.58 6.44 -12.66
N SER A 116 19.90 6.08 -11.41
CA SER A 116 18.94 5.44 -10.50
C SER A 116 18.04 6.47 -9.83
N THR A 117 16.81 6.05 -9.50
CA THR A 117 15.92 6.79 -8.61
C THR A 117 16.36 6.52 -7.17
N ARG A 118 16.88 7.53 -6.47
CA ARG A 118 17.35 7.40 -5.09
C ARG A 118 16.18 7.53 -4.12
N VAL A 119 16.01 6.49 -3.31
CA VAL A 119 15.08 6.42 -2.19
C VAL A 119 15.90 6.52 -0.92
N CYS A 120 15.73 7.60 -0.17
CA CYS A 120 16.59 7.88 0.98
C CYS A 120 15.80 7.95 2.28
N LEU A 121 16.34 7.28 3.29
CA LEU A 121 15.85 7.37 4.66
C LEU A 121 16.47 8.59 5.36
N ASP A 122 15.64 9.40 6.03
CA ASP A 122 16.01 10.46 6.97
C ASP A 122 17.04 11.49 6.47
N SER A 123 16.69 12.17 5.37
CA SER A 123 17.32 13.43 4.90
C SER A 123 18.78 13.34 4.41
N VAL A 124 19.11 12.30 3.65
CA VAL A 124 20.30 12.31 2.80
C VAL A 124 20.14 13.35 1.67
N MET A 125 21.22 14.08 1.31
CA MET A 125 21.18 15.02 0.18
C MET A 125 21.03 14.30 -1.17
N ASN A 126 20.41 14.96 -2.16
CA ASN A 126 20.21 14.49 -3.53
C ASN A 126 19.38 13.20 -3.66
N CYS A 127 18.13 13.24 -3.22
CA CYS A 127 17.20 12.12 -3.29
C CYS A 127 15.90 12.52 -3.97
N GLU A 128 15.46 11.73 -4.95
CA GLU A 128 14.18 11.90 -5.65
C GLU A 128 13.00 11.51 -4.76
N ILE A 129 13.17 10.49 -3.92
CA ILE A 129 12.18 10.01 -2.96
C ILE A 129 12.78 10.08 -1.55
N LYS A 130 12.14 10.83 -0.66
CA LYS A 130 12.58 11.01 0.73
C LYS A 130 11.61 10.33 1.68
N VAL A 131 12.10 9.40 2.49
CA VAL A 131 11.34 8.72 3.54
C VAL A 131 11.78 9.30 4.88
N ASN A 132 10.83 9.83 5.65
CA ASN A 132 11.06 10.38 6.98
C ASN A 132 10.36 9.47 8.00
N THR A 133 11.15 8.78 8.83
CA THR A 133 10.64 7.83 9.83
C THR A 133 10.18 8.51 11.11
N ASN A 134 10.59 9.76 11.36
CA ASN A 134 10.10 10.51 12.51
C ASN A 134 8.67 11.03 12.29
N GLU A 135 8.36 11.41 11.05
CA GLU A 135 7.03 11.90 10.64
C GLU A 135 6.17 10.80 9.99
N ASN A 136 6.72 9.59 9.81
CA ASN A 136 6.17 8.53 8.97
C ASN A 136 5.61 9.06 7.63
N SER A 137 6.46 9.72 6.85
CA SER A 137 6.03 10.31 5.57
C SER A 137 6.99 10.00 4.43
N VAL A 138 6.45 9.96 3.22
CA VAL A 138 7.22 9.91 1.98
C VAL A 138 6.96 11.17 1.19
N THR A 139 8.04 11.83 0.75
CA THR A 139 8.00 13.01 -0.12
C THR A 139 8.63 12.68 -1.46
N LYS A 140 7.89 12.91 -2.56
CA LYS A 140 8.29 12.65 -3.95
C LYS A 140 7.75 13.77 -4.82
N ASN A 141 8.59 14.35 -5.68
CA ASN A 141 8.21 15.47 -6.56
C ASN A 141 7.55 16.67 -5.84
N GLY A 142 7.95 16.94 -4.59
CA GLY A 142 7.38 18.00 -3.75
C GLY A 142 6.02 17.65 -3.12
N GLU A 143 5.43 16.50 -3.46
CA GLU A 143 4.23 15.99 -2.84
C GLU A 143 4.58 15.10 -1.66
N ARG A 144 3.82 15.23 -0.57
CA ARG A 144 3.98 14.44 0.65
C ARG A 144 2.71 13.62 0.91
N VAL A 145 2.92 12.39 1.35
CA VAL A 145 1.92 11.46 1.90
C VAL A 145 2.45 10.83 3.18
N TYR A 146 1.56 10.38 4.06
CA TYR A 146 1.90 9.74 5.33
C TYR A 146 1.66 8.24 5.26
N PHE A 147 2.37 7.47 6.06
CA PHE A 147 2.21 6.01 6.12
C PHE A 147 2.21 5.52 7.56
N GLU A 148 1.69 4.33 7.77
CA GLU A 148 1.87 3.57 9.01
C GLU A 148 2.20 2.13 8.59
N GLU A 149 3.21 1.54 9.22
CA GLU A 149 3.81 0.26 8.80
C GLU A 149 4.60 0.30 7.47
N ASP A 150 5.56 -0.62 7.33
CA ASP A 150 6.43 -0.72 6.14
C ASP A 150 5.66 -0.96 4.84
N ALA A 151 4.50 -1.63 4.91
CA ALA A 151 3.69 -1.91 3.72
C ALA A 151 3.18 -0.60 3.09
N LEU A 152 2.67 0.33 3.90
CA LEU A 152 2.25 1.63 3.38
C LEU A 152 3.45 2.52 3.01
N MET A 153 4.61 2.36 3.66
CA MET A 153 5.84 3.01 3.21
C MET A 153 6.21 2.58 1.77
N TYR A 154 6.20 1.29 1.48
CA TYR A 154 6.46 0.79 0.11
C TYR A 154 5.39 1.27 -0.87
N ALA A 155 4.12 1.27 -0.48
CA ALA A 155 3.03 1.81 -1.29
C ALA A 155 3.31 3.26 -1.70
N ALA A 156 3.70 4.10 -0.75
CA ALA A 156 4.03 5.51 -0.97
C ALA A 156 5.27 5.72 -1.86
N ILE A 157 6.26 4.82 -1.81
CA ILE A 157 7.45 4.87 -2.68
C ILE A 157 7.08 4.56 -4.14
N PHE A 158 6.31 3.50 -4.36
CA PHE A 158 6.05 2.95 -5.69
C PHE A 158 4.85 3.58 -6.42
N SER A 159 3.98 4.30 -5.71
CA SER A 159 2.87 5.03 -6.34
C SER A 159 3.13 6.53 -6.47
N ASP A 160 2.21 7.22 -7.16
CA ASP A 160 2.07 8.67 -7.04
C ASP A 160 1.07 9.02 -5.93
N LYS A 161 1.04 10.28 -5.50
CA LYS A 161 0.16 10.73 -4.41
C LYS A 161 -1.31 10.44 -4.66
N VAL A 162 -1.81 10.65 -5.88
CA VAL A 162 -3.24 10.47 -6.19
C VAL A 162 -3.62 9.00 -6.08
N THR A 163 -2.80 8.10 -6.64
CA THR A 163 -2.98 6.66 -6.52
C THR A 163 -2.89 6.22 -5.06
N TYR A 164 -1.87 6.67 -4.33
CA TYR A 164 -1.65 6.33 -2.92
C TYR A 164 -2.86 6.67 -2.05
N GLU A 165 -3.31 7.93 -2.09
CA GLU A 165 -4.40 8.42 -1.25
C GLU A 165 -5.73 7.71 -1.55
N CYS A 166 -5.97 7.39 -2.82
CA CYS A 166 -7.17 6.68 -3.23
C CYS A 166 -7.16 5.21 -2.77
N GLU A 167 -6.04 4.51 -2.96
CA GLU A 167 -5.89 3.12 -2.52
C GLU A 167 -5.91 2.98 -0.98
N VAL A 168 -5.33 3.95 -0.26
CA VAL A 168 -5.43 4.00 1.21
C VAL A 168 -6.89 4.14 1.64
N LYS A 169 -7.68 5.00 1.00
CA LYS A 169 -9.13 5.10 1.29
C LYS A 169 -9.86 3.79 1.08
N ARG A 170 -9.66 3.15 -0.08
CA ARG A 170 -10.25 1.84 -0.38
C ARG A 170 -9.84 0.78 0.66
N LEU A 171 -8.58 0.83 1.11
CA LEU A 171 -8.05 -0.09 2.13
C LEU A 171 -8.74 0.12 3.49
N MET A 172 -8.99 1.38 3.86
CA MET A 172 -9.70 1.71 5.11
C MET A 172 -11.19 1.40 5.04
N GLN A 173 -11.80 1.51 3.87
CA GLN A 173 -13.17 1.04 3.62
C GLN A 173 -13.27 -0.48 3.89
N ARG A 174 -12.34 -1.28 3.36
CA ARG A 174 -12.25 -2.71 3.70
C ARG A 174 -11.98 -2.96 5.17
N ALA A 175 -11.11 -2.18 5.80
CA ALA A 175 -10.88 -2.29 7.24
C ALA A 175 -12.16 -2.01 8.05
N THR A 176 -13.03 -1.12 7.57
CA THR A 176 -14.33 -0.80 8.21
C THR A 176 -15.22 -2.04 8.17
N GLU A 177 -15.37 -2.66 7.00
CA GLU A 177 -16.17 -3.88 6.81
C GLU A 177 -15.63 -5.05 7.64
N LEU A 178 -14.30 -5.21 7.72
CA LEU A 178 -13.68 -6.19 8.60
C LEU A 178 -13.93 -5.89 10.08
N SER A 179 -13.92 -4.62 10.49
CA SER A 179 -14.21 -4.23 11.87
C SER A 179 -15.62 -4.65 12.29
N GLU A 180 -16.60 -4.50 11.40
CA GLU A 180 -17.98 -4.95 11.63
C GLU A 180 -18.07 -6.48 11.75
N ILE A 181 -17.34 -7.22 10.92
CA ILE A 181 -17.28 -8.69 11.02
C ILE A 181 -16.70 -9.11 12.38
N TYR A 182 -15.61 -8.47 12.82
CA TYR A 182 -15.02 -8.77 14.12
C TYR A 182 -15.91 -8.34 15.30
N GLU A 183 -16.69 -7.28 15.15
CA GLU A 183 -17.71 -6.90 16.14
C GLU A 183 -18.75 -8.01 16.31
N ILE A 184 -19.28 -8.53 15.20
CA ILE A 184 -20.23 -9.64 15.21
C ILE A 184 -19.59 -10.90 15.82
N LYS A 185 -18.33 -11.18 15.49
CA LYS A 185 -17.58 -12.30 16.07
C LYS A 185 -17.44 -12.16 17.59
N SER A 186 -17.13 -10.96 18.09
CA SER A 186 -17.05 -10.66 19.53
C SER A 186 -18.37 -10.97 20.25
N LEU A 187 -19.51 -10.57 19.67
CA LEU A 187 -20.84 -10.89 20.20
C LEU A 187 -21.15 -12.39 20.23
N ASN A 188 -20.76 -13.12 19.18
CA ASN A 188 -20.99 -14.55 19.12
C ASN A 188 -20.14 -15.32 20.15
N LEU A 189 -18.91 -14.88 20.40
CA LEU A 189 -18.06 -15.48 21.42
C LEU A 189 -18.61 -15.29 22.84
N LEU A 190 -19.29 -14.17 23.11
CA LEU A 190 -19.95 -13.94 24.40
C LEU A 190 -21.01 -15.03 24.69
N SER A 191 -21.70 -15.52 23.66
CA SER A 191 -22.73 -16.57 23.81
C SER A 191 -22.18 -17.91 24.29
N VAL A 192 -20.88 -18.16 24.08
CA VAL A 192 -20.17 -19.37 24.55
C VAL A 192 -19.31 -19.10 25.79
N GLY A 193 -19.51 -17.95 26.45
CA GLY A 193 -18.83 -17.57 27.69
C GLY A 193 -17.46 -16.94 27.51
N CYS A 194 -17.12 -16.53 26.27
CA CYS A 194 -15.84 -15.88 25.96
C CYS A 194 -16.07 -14.39 25.68
N ASP A 195 -15.80 -13.53 26.66
CA ASP A 195 -15.93 -12.08 26.50
C ASP A 195 -14.58 -11.47 26.07
N SER A 196 -14.50 -10.98 24.83
CA SER A 196 -13.33 -10.25 24.37
C SER A 196 -13.31 -8.78 24.81
N SER A 197 -14.44 -8.24 25.28
CA SER A 197 -14.60 -6.83 25.64
C SER A 197 -14.12 -5.86 24.55
N LEU A 198 -14.17 -6.28 23.27
CA LEU A 198 -13.69 -5.53 22.11
C LEU A 198 -14.81 -4.88 21.29
N LYS A 199 -16.08 -5.18 21.58
CA LYS A 199 -17.22 -4.73 20.78
C LYS A 199 -17.23 -3.21 20.62
N THR A 200 -17.18 -2.48 21.74
CA THR A 200 -17.28 -1.01 21.74
C THR A 200 -16.11 -0.38 20.99
N GLU A 201 -14.94 -1.00 21.13
CA GLU A 201 -13.69 -0.60 20.53
C GLU A 201 -13.71 -0.80 19.03
N LEU A 202 -14.23 -1.92 18.54
CA LEU A 202 -14.39 -2.21 17.11
C LEU A 202 -15.44 -1.29 16.46
N ILE A 203 -16.54 -0.98 17.15
CA ILE A 203 -17.52 0.03 16.69
C ILE A 203 -16.85 1.40 16.57
N SER A 204 -16.07 1.80 17.57
CA SER A 204 -15.36 3.09 17.54
C SER A 204 -14.34 3.12 16.40
N PHE A 205 -13.59 2.02 16.22
CA PHE A 205 -12.58 1.91 15.19
C PHE A 205 -13.16 1.97 13.78
N GLY A 206 -14.26 1.26 13.53
CA GLY A 206 -14.99 1.33 12.26
C GLY A 206 -15.41 2.77 11.91
N LYS A 207 -15.86 3.55 12.91
CA LYS A 207 -16.18 4.98 12.71
C LYS A 207 -14.94 5.79 12.34
N THR A 208 -13.83 5.61 13.04
CA THR A 208 -12.57 6.30 12.75
C THR A 208 -12.07 5.96 11.33
N LEU A 209 -12.10 4.69 10.95
CA LEU A 209 -11.73 4.22 9.61
C LEU A 209 -12.60 4.84 8.51
N SER A 210 -13.92 4.83 8.70
CA SER A 210 -14.88 5.41 7.76
C SER A 210 -14.74 6.93 7.59
N GLY A 211 -14.13 7.60 8.57
CA GLY A 211 -13.91 9.04 8.61
C GLY A 211 -12.61 9.51 7.95
N LEU A 212 -11.76 8.59 7.46
CA LEU A 212 -10.46 8.93 6.88
C LEU A 212 -10.61 9.84 5.65
N LYS A 213 -9.97 11.00 5.69
CA LYS A 213 -9.97 11.99 4.59
C LYS A 213 -8.78 11.82 3.66
N ASP A 214 -7.62 11.54 4.23
CA ASP A 214 -6.36 11.28 3.54
C ASP A 214 -5.39 10.58 4.50
N SER A 215 -4.19 10.29 4.01
CA SER A 215 -3.16 9.60 4.76
C SER A 215 -2.72 10.30 6.05
N GLY A 216 -2.97 11.59 6.22
CA GLY A 216 -2.67 12.33 7.45
C GLY A 216 -3.45 11.81 8.67
N ASP A 217 -4.59 11.16 8.47
CA ASP A 217 -5.39 10.56 9.54
C ASP A 217 -4.85 9.20 10.02
N LEU A 218 -3.90 8.59 9.29
CA LEU A 218 -3.38 7.24 9.58
C LEU A 218 -2.74 7.13 10.96
N PHE A 219 -2.10 8.20 11.45
CA PHE A 219 -1.50 8.20 12.79
C PHE A 219 -2.53 7.92 13.88
N LEU A 220 -3.71 8.56 13.79
CA LEU A 220 -4.79 8.35 14.76
C LEU A 220 -5.35 6.93 14.65
N ILE A 221 -5.55 6.44 13.42
CA ILE A 221 -6.02 5.08 13.15
C ILE A 221 -5.04 4.05 13.72
N ASN A 222 -3.72 4.21 13.50
CA ASN A 222 -2.73 3.28 14.04
C ASN A 222 -2.68 3.30 15.57
N LYS A 223 -2.85 4.48 16.19
CA LYS A 223 -2.95 4.58 17.65
C LYS A 223 -4.14 3.79 18.19
N GLU A 224 -5.31 3.87 17.54
CA GLU A 224 -6.48 3.08 17.91
C GLU A 224 -6.29 1.58 17.65
N ALA A 225 -5.74 1.21 16.50
CA ALA A 225 -5.43 -0.17 16.15
C ALA A 225 -4.51 -0.82 17.21
N LYS A 226 -3.42 -0.15 17.60
CA LYS A 226 -2.51 -0.64 18.66
C LYS A 226 -3.23 -0.85 19.99
N ARG A 227 -4.12 0.06 20.38
CA ARG A 227 -4.93 -0.08 21.59
C ARG A 227 -5.84 -1.30 21.51
N ILE A 228 -6.51 -1.51 20.38
CA ILE A 228 -7.39 -2.65 20.15
C ILE A 228 -6.62 -3.96 20.18
N ASN A 229 -5.45 -4.02 19.54
CA ASN A 229 -4.62 -5.21 19.53
C ASN A 229 -4.15 -5.60 20.95
N ASN A 230 -3.86 -4.62 21.80
CA ASN A 230 -3.49 -4.89 23.20
C ASN A 230 -4.66 -5.42 24.06
N LEU A 231 -5.89 -5.18 23.64
CA LEU A 231 -7.10 -5.69 24.30
C LEU A 231 -7.52 -7.07 23.75
N ASN A 232 -6.94 -7.50 22.63
CA ASN A 232 -7.20 -8.81 22.02
C ASN A 232 -6.42 -9.92 22.75
N PHE A 233 -6.84 -10.27 23.97
CA PHE A 233 -6.25 -11.36 24.75
C PHE A 233 -7.32 -12.22 25.43
N GLY A 234 -7.01 -13.49 25.69
CA GLY A 234 -7.89 -14.46 26.35
C GLY A 234 -9.01 -15.03 25.45
N CYS A 235 -9.71 -14.15 24.73
CA CYS A 235 -10.74 -14.45 23.74
C CYS A 235 -10.39 -13.81 22.40
N GLU A 236 -9.27 -14.25 21.80
CA GLU A 236 -8.72 -13.63 20.60
C GLU A 236 -9.68 -13.71 19.40
N LEU A 237 -9.87 -12.57 18.75
CA LEU A 237 -10.71 -12.44 17.57
C LEU A 237 -9.94 -12.70 16.27
N TRP A 238 -8.65 -12.41 16.24
CA TRP A 238 -7.70 -12.67 15.15
C TRP A 238 -6.38 -13.17 15.72
#